data_AF-D0GJ02-F1
#
_entry.id   AF-D0GJ02-F1
#
_cell.length_a   1.000
_cell.length_b   1.000
_cell.length_c   1.000
_cell.angle_alpha   90.00
_cell.angle_beta   90.00
_cell.angle_gamma   90.00
#
_symmetry.space_group_name_H-M   'P 1'
#
loop_
_entity.id
_entity.type
_entity.pdbx_description
1 polymer ?
#
loop_
_entity_poly.entity_id
_entity_poly.type
_entity_poly.pdbx_seq_one_letter_code
_entity_poly.pdbx_strand_id
1 'polypeptide(L)'
;MRKLLLIGMVMLGALVFGEKITTGNMTWAKLQAPDMNGEYSGTWMSKEEIEKVRFLFTVDENNNHIWVLNQFYSDRRSAGGDDVSEDQSDDGTVMGYTGSYIIHPSGKKGIYYVNNFIDLKGKKYKRLYFGFDEKLKKVVITDKDGNISEKLELYIAG
;
A
#
# COMPACT_ATOMS: atom_id res chain seq x y z
N MET A 1 -25.93 -50.86 26.06
CA MET A 1 -24.90 -49.89 25.62
C MET A 1 -24.98 -49.72 24.11
N ARG A 2 -25.42 -48.55 23.62
CA ARG A 2 -24.92 -47.89 22.39
C ARG A 2 -25.67 -46.57 22.23
N LYS A 3 -24.91 -45.49 22.44
CA LYS A 3 -25.25 -44.10 22.18
C LYS A 3 -25.38 -43.91 20.66
N LEU A 4 -26.23 -42.99 20.22
CA LEU A 4 -26.01 -42.15 19.02
C LEU A 4 -27.06 -41.03 19.02
N LEU A 5 -26.76 -39.97 19.77
CA LEU A 5 -27.36 -38.66 19.54
C LEU A 5 -26.63 -38.06 18.34
N LEU A 6 -27.30 -38.06 17.19
CA LEU A 6 -26.83 -37.36 16.00
C LEU A 6 -27.12 -35.86 16.22
N ILE A 7 -26.21 -35.16 16.88
CA ILE A 7 -26.20 -33.69 16.88
C ILE A 7 -25.63 -33.29 15.53
N GLY A 8 -26.53 -32.92 14.61
CA GLY A 8 -26.18 -32.30 13.34
C GLY A 8 -25.42 -31.01 13.61
N MET A 9 -24.09 -31.11 13.54
CA MET A 9 -23.19 -29.99 13.66
C MET A 9 -23.41 -29.11 12.44
N VAL A 10 -24.04 -27.96 12.68
CA VAL A 10 -24.18 -26.85 11.74
C VAL A 10 -22.77 -26.44 11.32
N MET A 11 -22.28 -26.98 10.20
CA MET A 11 -21.16 -26.37 9.47
C MET A 11 -21.71 -25.18 8.69
N LEU A 12 -22.07 -24.12 9.42
CA LEU A 12 -21.95 -22.77 8.91
C LEU A 12 -20.45 -22.56 8.74
N GLY A 13 -19.93 -22.97 7.58
CA GLY A 13 -18.68 -22.42 7.09
C GLY A 13 -18.88 -20.92 7.06
N ALA A 14 -18.30 -20.21 8.03
CA ALA A 14 -18.15 -18.78 7.93
C ALA A 14 -17.37 -18.57 6.64
N LEU A 15 -18.09 -18.22 5.57
CA LEU A 15 -17.49 -17.60 4.42
C LEU A 15 -16.91 -16.31 4.99
N VAL A 16 -15.63 -16.36 5.37
CA VAL A 16 -14.87 -15.18 5.72
C VAL A 16 -14.70 -14.44 4.41
N PHE A 17 -15.76 -13.74 4.00
CA PHE A 17 -15.67 -12.80 2.91
C PHE A 17 -14.66 -11.77 3.36
N GLY A 18 -13.49 -11.76 2.73
CA GLY A 18 -12.48 -10.75 2.94
C GLY A 18 -13.13 -9.37 2.82
N GLU A 19 -12.83 -8.48 3.76
CA GLU A 19 -13.37 -7.13 3.75
C GLU A 19 -13.01 -6.47 2.41
N LYS A 20 -14.01 -5.91 1.72
CA LYS A 20 -13.76 -5.23 0.44
C LYS A 20 -13.48 -3.75 0.67
N ILE A 21 -12.59 -3.22 -0.16
CA ILE A 21 -12.35 -1.78 -0.23
C ILE A 21 -13.64 -1.04 -0.56
N THR A 22 -13.87 0.03 0.19
CA THR A 22 -14.99 0.95 0.03
C THR A 22 -14.52 2.16 -0.77
N THR A 23 -14.81 2.15 -2.07
CA THR A 23 -14.43 3.23 -2.99
C THR A 23 -15.67 4.01 -3.39
N GLY A 24 -15.84 5.20 -2.82
CA GLY A 24 -16.90 6.16 -3.12
C GLY A 24 -16.42 7.25 -4.07
N ASN A 25 -16.48 8.51 -3.64
CA ASN A 25 -16.11 9.69 -4.44
C ASN A 25 -14.90 10.47 -3.87
N MET A 26 -14.21 9.95 -2.86
CA MET A 26 -12.94 10.55 -2.41
C MET A 26 -11.92 10.40 -3.52
N THR A 27 -11.49 11.56 -4.00
CA THR A 27 -10.23 11.70 -4.72
C THR A 27 -9.10 11.57 -3.71
N TRP A 28 -7.96 11.01 -4.13
CA TRP A 28 -6.74 10.95 -3.32
C TRP A 28 -6.27 12.34 -2.83
N ALA A 29 -6.78 13.42 -3.43
CA ALA A 29 -6.69 14.78 -2.90
C ALA A 29 -7.39 15.00 -1.53
N LYS A 30 -8.03 13.99 -0.91
CA LYS A 30 -8.58 14.09 0.46
C LYS A 30 -7.84 13.22 1.47
N LEU A 31 -6.82 12.52 1.01
CA LEU A 31 -5.93 11.64 1.78
C LEU A 31 -4.74 12.39 2.39
N GLN A 32 -4.74 13.71 2.21
CA GLN A 32 -3.70 14.67 2.52
C GLN A 32 -3.43 14.73 4.03
N ALA A 33 -2.18 14.54 4.42
CA ALA A 33 -1.62 15.25 5.56
C ALA A 33 -0.94 16.50 4.98
N PRO A 34 -1.26 17.72 5.43
CA PRO A 34 -0.56 18.91 4.96
C PRO A 34 0.82 18.94 5.63
N ASP A 35 1.85 18.45 4.93
CA ASP A 35 3.22 18.82 5.26
C ASP A 35 4.01 19.25 4.03
N MET A 36 4.69 20.39 4.22
CA MET A 36 5.70 21.00 3.34
C MET A 36 5.25 21.44 1.93
N ASN A 37 5.01 22.76 1.80
CA ASN A 37 5.13 23.52 0.56
C ASN A 37 4.31 23.07 -0.67
N GLY A 38 3.13 22.47 -0.46
CA GLY A 38 2.22 22.13 -1.56
C GLY A 38 2.48 20.77 -2.21
N GLU A 39 3.40 19.98 -1.67
CA GLU A 39 3.55 18.56 -2.00
C GLU A 39 2.66 17.72 -1.07
N TYR A 40 1.75 16.93 -1.64
CA TYR A 40 0.89 16.07 -0.83
C TYR A 40 1.59 14.75 -0.57
N SER A 41 2.18 14.64 0.61
CA SER A 41 3.01 13.52 1.04
C SER A 41 2.36 12.79 2.22
N GLY A 42 2.55 11.46 2.30
CA GLY A 42 2.05 10.67 3.42
C GLY A 42 2.74 9.32 3.46
N THR A 43 3.37 9.01 4.60
CA THR A 43 4.07 7.74 4.80
C THR A 43 3.10 6.71 5.36
N TRP A 44 2.71 5.73 4.53
CA TRP A 44 1.81 4.64 4.93
C TRP A 44 2.58 3.35 5.12
N MET A 45 2.40 2.69 6.28
CA MET A 45 3.18 1.51 6.62
C MET A 45 2.36 0.37 7.20
N SER A 46 2.86 -0.85 7.02
CA SER A 46 2.27 -2.03 7.65
C SER A 46 2.42 -1.94 9.17
N LYS A 47 1.34 -2.22 9.89
CA LYS A 47 1.33 -2.22 11.36
C LYS A 47 2.06 -3.44 11.94
N GLU A 48 1.84 -4.61 11.33
CA GLU A 48 2.34 -5.89 11.82
C GLU A 48 3.79 -6.13 11.39
N GLU A 49 4.16 -5.60 10.22
CA GLU A 49 5.49 -5.77 9.65
C GLU A 49 6.00 -4.43 9.11
N ILE A 50 6.51 -3.56 10.00
CA ILE A 50 7.04 -2.22 9.66
C ILE A 50 7.95 -2.23 8.41
N GLU A 51 8.66 -3.33 8.17
CA GLU A 51 9.55 -3.56 7.02
C GLU A 51 8.87 -4.22 5.81
N LYS A 52 7.55 -4.29 5.71
CA LYS A 52 6.90 -4.92 4.55
C LYS A 52 6.62 -3.87 3.49
N VAL A 53 5.96 -2.79 3.86
CA VAL A 53 5.51 -1.77 2.93
C VAL A 53 5.65 -0.40 3.57
N ARG A 54 6.24 0.54 2.82
CA ARG A 54 6.25 1.97 3.12
C ARG A 54 5.94 2.70 1.83
N PHE A 55 4.84 3.42 1.77
CA PHE A 55 4.47 4.24 0.63
C PHE A 55 4.61 5.70 0.98
N LEU A 56 5.31 6.45 0.13
CA LEU A 56 5.21 7.89 0.04
C LEU A 56 4.56 8.22 -1.32
N PHE A 57 3.44 8.92 -1.29
CA PHE A 57 2.75 9.40 -2.48
C PHE A 57 3.19 10.83 -2.77
N THR A 58 3.39 11.17 -4.04
CA THR A 58 3.54 12.57 -4.50
C THR A 58 2.45 12.87 -5.51
N VAL A 59 1.88 14.07 -5.45
CA VAL A 59 0.76 14.50 -6.29
C VAL A 59 1.13 15.79 -7.00
N ASP A 60 1.18 15.76 -8.33
CA ASP A 60 1.29 16.97 -9.14
C ASP A 60 -0.12 17.56 -9.36
N GLU A 61 -0.37 18.74 -8.79
CA GLU A 61 -1.63 19.47 -8.96
C GLU A 61 -1.87 19.92 -10.41
N ASN A 62 -0.82 20.03 -11.23
CA ASN A 62 -0.90 20.63 -12.56
C ASN A 62 -1.10 19.63 -13.71
N ASN A 63 -0.77 18.34 -13.55
CA ASN A 63 -0.70 17.40 -14.69
C ASN A 63 -1.49 16.09 -14.56
N ASN A 64 -2.53 16.05 -13.73
CA ASN A 64 -3.65 15.12 -13.92
C ASN A 64 -3.31 13.61 -14.03
N HIS A 65 -2.15 13.15 -13.53
CA HIS A 65 -1.82 11.78 -13.09
C HIS A 65 -0.29 11.59 -13.12
N ILE A 66 0.39 11.85 -12.00
CA ILE A 66 1.46 10.96 -11.58
C ILE A 66 1.35 10.83 -10.06
N TRP A 67 0.88 9.66 -9.63
CA TRP A 67 1.05 9.20 -8.26
C TRP A 67 2.31 8.33 -8.33
N VAL A 68 3.45 8.84 -7.87
CA VAL A 68 4.61 7.97 -7.66
C VAL A 68 4.45 7.35 -6.29
N LEU A 69 4.62 6.03 -6.22
CA LEU A 69 4.82 5.34 -4.95
C LEU A 69 6.32 5.25 -4.73
N ASN A 70 6.80 5.97 -3.73
CA ASN A 70 8.19 5.90 -3.32
C ASN A 70 8.32 4.92 -2.16
N GLN A 71 9.34 4.07 -2.22
CA GLN A 71 9.72 3.15 -1.16
C GLN A 71 11.21 3.26 -0.85
N PHE A 72 11.55 3.40 0.42
CA PHE A 72 12.94 3.51 0.87
C PHE A 72 13.53 2.14 1.18
N TYR A 73 14.69 1.84 0.62
CA TYR A 73 15.45 0.61 0.79
C TYR A 73 16.81 0.90 1.41
N SER A 74 17.31 -0.01 2.25
CA SER A 74 18.63 0.08 2.85
C SER A 74 19.77 -0.39 1.93
N ASP A 75 19.46 -1.16 0.88
CA ASP A 75 20.43 -1.73 -0.06
C ASP A 75 19.95 -1.57 -1.51
N ARG A 76 20.85 -1.11 -2.39
CA ARG A 76 20.60 -0.95 -3.82
C ARG A 76 20.18 -2.25 -4.49
N ARG A 77 20.72 -3.39 -4.05
CA ARG A 77 20.47 -4.70 -4.68
C ARG A 77 19.06 -5.23 -4.40
N SER A 78 18.46 -4.80 -3.30
CA SER A 78 17.10 -5.15 -2.91
C SER A 78 16.08 -4.08 -3.32
N ALA A 79 16.54 -2.88 -3.70
CA ALA A 79 15.68 -1.82 -4.19
C ALA A 79 14.91 -2.24 -5.45
N GLY A 80 13.61 -1.97 -5.44
CA GLY A 80 12.74 -2.09 -6.60
C GLY A 80 12.17 -0.73 -6.97
N GLY A 81 11.69 -0.61 -8.19
CA GLY A 81 11.18 0.65 -8.74
C GLY A 81 11.34 0.65 -10.25
N ASP A 82 10.61 1.54 -10.92
CA ASP A 82 10.88 1.93 -12.30
C ASP A 82 12.13 2.83 -12.36
N ASP A 83 12.42 3.57 -11.29
CA ASP A 83 13.66 4.30 -11.06
C ASP A 83 14.17 4.10 -9.63
N VAL A 84 15.49 4.19 -9.42
CA VAL A 84 16.14 4.04 -8.11
C VAL A 84 17.20 5.12 -7.92
N SER A 85 16.98 6.02 -6.96
CA SER A 85 17.92 7.07 -6.57
C SER A 85 18.65 6.73 -5.28
N GLU A 86 19.85 7.28 -5.13
CA GLU A 86 20.58 7.26 -3.86
C GLU A 86 20.10 8.40 -2.97
N ASP A 87 19.81 8.09 -1.71
CA ASP A 87 19.55 9.08 -0.68
C ASP A 87 20.86 9.35 0.05
N GLN A 88 21.37 10.57 -0.07
CA GLN A 88 22.66 10.98 0.49
C GLN A 88 22.46 12.08 1.53
N SER A 89 23.26 12.06 2.60
CA SER A 89 23.41 13.21 3.50
C SER A 89 24.25 14.32 2.85
N ASP A 90 24.25 15.50 3.46
CA ASP A 90 25.01 16.68 2.98
C ASP A 90 26.52 16.42 2.82
N ASP A 91 27.08 15.45 3.55
CA ASP A 91 28.48 15.04 3.47
C ASP A 91 28.75 13.97 2.39
N GLY A 92 27.73 13.57 1.64
CA GLY A 92 27.80 12.56 0.58
C GLY A 92 27.70 11.10 1.07
N THR A 93 27.44 10.86 2.36
CA THR A 93 27.22 9.50 2.87
C THR A 93 25.91 8.94 2.32
N VAL A 94 25.95 7.77 1.69
CA VAL A 94 24.74 7.07 1.22
C VAL A 94 23.99 6.52 2.43
N MET A 95 22.80 7.05 2.66
CA MET A 95 21.89 6.68 3.74
C MET A 95 20.92 5.57 3.32
N GLY A 96 20.64 5.46 2.02
CA GLY A 96 19.82 4.40 1.45
C GLY A 96 19.46 4.69 0.00
N TYR A 97 18.37 4.08 -0.45
CA TYR A 97 17.92 4.15 -1.84
C TYR A 97 16.41 4.34 -1.89
N THR A 98 15.94 5.31 -2.67
CA THR A 98 14.53 5.50 -2.94
C THR A 98 14.17 4.87 -4.27
N GLY A 99 13.30 3.86 -4.22
CA GLY A 99 12.69 3.24 -5.38
C GLY A 99 11.35 3.87 -5.72
N SER A 100 11.23 4.36 -6.94
CA SER A 100 10.06 5.08 -7.45
C SER A 100 9.26 4.17 -8.36
N TYR A 101 7.97 3.98 -8.07
CA TYR A 101 7.06 3.16 -8.85
C TYR A 101 5.96 3.99 -9.49
N ILE A 102 5.73 3.78 -10.78
CA ILE A 102 4.62 4.39 -11.52
C ILE A 102 3.32 3.69 -11.15
N ILE A 103 2.38 4.46 -10.60
CA ILE A 103 1.05 3.95 -10.26
C ILE A 103 0.17 3.92 -11.52
N HIS A 104 -0.48 2.77 -11.72
CA HIS A 104 -1.42 2.55 -12.81
C HIS A 104 -2.85 2.31 -12.30
N PRO A 105 -3.88 2.83 -12.99
CA PRO A 105 -5.26 2.47 -12.70
C PRO A 105 -5.51 1.00 -13.06
N SER A 106 -6.19 0.25 -12.19
CA SER A 106 -6.53 -1.16 -12.45
C SER A 106 -7.71 -1.37 -13.41
N GLY A 107 -8.45 -0.29 -13.72
CA GLY A 107 -9.75 -0.34 -14.38
C GLY A 107 -10.93 -0.53 -13.42
N LYS A 108 -10.69 -0.90 -12.16
CA LYS A 108 -11.69 -0.84 -11.08
C LYS A 108 -11.58 0.46 -10.32
N LYS A 109 -12.73 1.07 -10.01
CA LYS A 109 -12.81 2.34 -9.29
C LYS A 109 -12.04 2.24 -7.96
N GLY A 110 -11.14 3.18 -7.71
CA GLY A 110 -10.37 3.29 -6.47
C GLY A 110 -9.33 2.20 -6.22
N ILE A 111 -9.07 1.32 -7.20
CA ILE A 111 -8.02 0.30 -7.13
C ILE A 111 -6.93 0.62 -8.14
N TYR A 112 -5.69 0.61 -7.67
CA TYR A 112 -4.49 0.92 -8.42
C TYR A 112 -3.48 -0.21 -8.27
N TYR A 113 -2.45 -0.17 -9.09
CA TYR A 113 -1.33 -1.09 -8.95
C TYR A 113 -0.02 -0.47 -9.43
N VAL A 114 1.07 -1.04 -8.94
CA VAL A 114 2.43 -0.87 -9.46
C VAL A 114 2.93 -2.20 -10.02
N ASN A 115 3.81 -2.16 -11.03
CA ASN A 115 4.42 -3.37 -11.58
C ASN A 115 5.75 -3.69 -10.87
N ASN A 116 6.13 -4.97 -10.86
CA ASN A 116 7.44 -5.45 -10.40
C ASN A 116 7.83 -4.97 -8.98
N PHE A 117 6.85 -4.82 -8.10
CA PHE A 117 7.05 -4.36 -6.73
C PHE A 117 7.96 -5.31 -5.93
N ILE A 118 8.87 -4.74 -5.14
CA ILE A 118 9.72 -5.47 -4.21
C ILE A 118 9.45 -4.95 -2.81
N ASP A 119 9.01 -5.80 -1.88
CA ASP A 119 8.83 -5.40 -0.48
C ASP A 119 10.17 -5.19 0.23
N LEU A 120 10.20 -4.57 1.42
CA LEU A 120 11.49 -4.30 2.10
C LEU A 120 12.18 -5.58 2.61
N LYS A 121 11.50 -6.73 2.55
CA LYS A 121 12.08 -8.06 2.77
C LYS A 121 12.67 -8.68 1.50
N GLY A 122 12.63 -7.97 0.37
CA GLY A 122 13.18 -8.38 -0.93
C GLY A 122 12.30 -9.34 -1.73
N LYS A 123 11.07 -9.61 -1.27
CA LYS A 123 10.15 -10.48 -2.01
C LYS A 123 9.53 -9.70 -3.17
N LYS A 124 9.55 -10.34 -4.34
CA LYS A 124 9.12 -9.76 -5.61
C LYS A 124 7.67 -10.10 -5.91
N TYR A 125 6.93 -9.11 -6.39
CA TYR A 125 5.54 -9.21 -6.81
C TYR A 125 5.43 -8.69 -8.23
N LYS A 126 4.82 -9.47 -9.12
CA LYS A 126 4.56 -9.00 -10.49
C LYS A 126 3.71 -7.72 -10.47
N ARG A 127 2.74 -7.65 -9.56
CA ARG A 127 1.93 -6.46 -9.27
C ARG A 127 1.61 -6.40 -7.79
N LEU A 128 1.61 -5.19 -7.25
CA LEU A 128 1.00 -4.89 -5.96
C LEU A 128 -0.24 -4.06 -6.21
N TYR A 129 -1.40 -4.57 -5.79
CA TYR A 129 -2.66 -3.83 -5.88
C TYR A 129 -2.93 -3.14 -4.53
N PHE A 130 -3.39 -1.90 -4.61
CA PHE A 130 -3.68 -1.10 -3.44
C PHE A 130 -4.76 -0.07 -3.75
N GLY A 131 -5.31 0.55 -2.72
CA GLY A 131 -6.27 1.63 -2.85
C GLY A 131 -6.43 2.41 -1.56
N PHE A 132 -7.26 3.44 -1.59
CA PHE A 132 -7.71 4.13 -0.40
C PHE A 132 -9.11 3.67 -0.02
N ASP A 133 -9.25 3.14 1.19
CA ASP A 133 -10.54 2.79 1.75
C ASP A 133 -11.16 4.01 2.45
N GLU A 134 -12.30 4.49 1.94
CA GLU A 134 -12.95 5.70 2.45
C GLU A 134 -13.51 5.54 3.86
N LYS A 135 -14.08 4.35 4.15
CA LYS A 135 -14.69 4.07 5.46
C LYS A 135 -13.63 4.01 6.55
N LEU A 136 -12.49 3.39 6.26
CA LEU A 136 -11.37 3.22 7.17
C LEU A 136 -10.46 4.46 7.19
N LYS A 137 -10.55 5.31 6.16
CA LYS A 137 -9.64 6.43 5.90
C LYS A 137 -8.18 5.97 5.89
N LYS A 138 -7.90 4.85 5.21
CA LYS A 138 -6.58 4.22 5.17
C LYS A 138 -6.20 3.78 3.77
N VAL A 139 -4.91 3.80 3.47
CA VAL A 139 -4.38 3.04 2.35
C VAL A 139 -4.42 1.55 2.70
N VAL A 140 -4.88 0.72 1.77
CA VAL A 140 -5.02 -0.72 1.93
C VAL A 140 -4.33 -1.46 0.80
N ILE A 141 -3.70 -2.58 1.13
CA ILE A 141 -3.28 -3.57 0.12
C ILE A 141 -4.47 -4.48 -0.15
N THR A 142 -4.74 -4.70 -1.42
CA THR A 142 -5.87 -5.47 -1.91
C THR A 142 -5.40 -6.45 -2.97
N ASP A 143 -6.25 -7.41 -3.33
CA ASP A 143 -6.14 -8.07 -4.64
C ASP A 143 -6.73 -7.19 -5.77
N LYS A 144 -6.69 -7.71 -6.99
CA LYS A 144 -7.28 -7.07 -8.18
C LYS A 144 -8.80 -6.86 -8.10
N ASP A 145 -9.47 -7.52 -7.17
CA ASP A 145 -10.92 -7.56 -7.01
C ASP A 145 -11.44 -6.68 -5.87
N GLY A 146 -10.52 -6.05 -5.13
CA GLY A 146 -10.84 -5.16 -4.02
C GLY A 146 -10.90 -5.85 -2.68
N ASN A 147 -10.53 -7.14 -2.58
CA ASN A 147 -10.50 -7.82 -1.29
C ASN A 147 -9.24 -7.39 -0.53
N ILE A 148 -9.44 -6.74 0.62
CA ILE A 148 -8.37 -6.20 1.45
C ILE A 148 -7.61 -7.35 2.09
N SER A 149 -6.30 -7.38 1.86
CA SER A 149 -5.37 -8.26 2.56
C SER A 149 -4.67 -7.56 3.71
N GLU A 150 -4.52 -6.24 3.65
CA GLU A 150 -3.75 -5.49 4.64
C GLU A 150 -4.22 -4.02 4.73
N LYS A 151 -4.20 -3.47 5.94
CA LYS A 151 -4.53 -2.06 6.22
C LYS A 151 -3.27 -1.35 6.69
N LEU A 152 -2.90 -0.27 6.02
CA LEU A 152 -1.71 0.51 6.38
C LEU A 152 -2.09 1.61 7.37
N GLU A 153 -1.15 1.91 8.26
CA GLU A 153 -1.25 3.03 9.20
C GLU A 153 -0.47 4.21 8.65
N LEU A 154 -1.00 5.41 8.85
CA LEU A 154 -0.28 6.65 8.56
C LEU A 154 0.78 6.85 9.65
N TYR A 155 2.05 6.94 9.23
CA TYR A 155 3.14 7.33 10.11
C TYR A 155 3.16 8.86 10.23
N ILE A 156 3.05 9.33 11.47
CA ILE A 156 3.17 10.75 11.82
C ILE A 156 4.44 10.88 12.65
N ALA A 157 5.44 11.60 12.15
CA ALA A 157 6.61 11.94 12.95
C ALA A 157 6.16 12.84 14.12
N GLY A 158 6.48 12.43 15.35
CA GLY A 158 6.15 13.15 16.58
C GLY A 158 7.16 14.22 16.94
#